data_AF-A0A2I8AFM4-F1
#
_entry.id   AF-A0A2I8AFM4-F1
#
_cell.length_a   1.000
_cell.length_b   1.000
_cell.length_c   1.000
_cell.angle_alpha   90.00
_cell.angle_beta   90.00
_cell.angle_gamma   90.00
#
_symmetry.space_group_name_H-M   'P 1'
#
loop_
_entity.id
_entity.type
_entity.pdbx_description
1 polymer ?
#
loop_
_entity_poly.entity_id
_entity_poly.type
_entity_poly.pdbx_seq_one_letter_code
_entity_poly.pdbx_strand_id
1 'polypeptide(L)'
;MSILNSLPSEPEENSASDSQSSTQKWSDHPAELKQPQLKVDAPLRMVETAFLASTASLIWFINFYFPLGPVLRIFFPVPIALVYLRWGKRAAWIAAVTSGLLLSVLMGPVRSLLFVMPFAFMGVLLGATWYRRVPWLVSITLGTLLATLGNFFQLWLLSILSGEDLWVYTINQVTRLTDWIFSLFGLLSSPNALFIQVGAVALFIVHNFIYLFVVHLAAWLLLDRLGNPIPRPPHWVQVLMDY
;
A
#
# COMPACT_ATOMS: atom_id res chain seq x y z
N MET A 1 -79.53 14.19 76.69
CA MET A 1 -80.09 14.68 75.42
C MET A 1 -79.37 15.97 75.04
N SER A 2 -78.72 15.98 73.87
CA SER A 2 -78.79 17.03 72.83
C SER A 2 -78.40 18.50 73.12
N ILE A 3 -77.33 18.96 72.42
CA ILE A 3 -77.12 20.28 71.76
C ILE A 3 -76.82 21.49 72.68
N LEU A 4 -76.01 22.53 72.39
CA LEU A 4 -74.91 22.89 71.47
C LEU A 4 -74.59 24.40 71.76
N ASN A 5 -73.33 24.84 71.67
CA ASN A 5 -72.81 26.23 71.50
C ASN A 5 -72.89 27.24 72.68
N SER A 6 -71.90 28.10 72.99
CA SER A 6 -70.68 28.57 72.29
C SER A 6 -69.78 29.51 73.16
N LEU A 7 -68.44 29.34 73.06
CA LEU A 7 -67.30 30.31 73.16
C LEU A 7 -66.99 31.05 74.50
N PRO A 8 -65.76 31.64 74.76
CA PRO A 8 -64.54 31.85 73.93
C PRO A 8 -63.13 31.58 74.61
N SER A 9 -62.06 31.86 73.82
CA SER A 9 -60.66 32.31 74.14
C SER A 9 -59.49 31.35 74.50
N GLU A 10 -58.68 31.01 73.47
CA GLU A 10 -57.19 31.11 73.29
C GLU A 10 -56.17 30.38 74.20
N PRO A 11 -54.89 30.15 73.77
CA PRO A 11 -54.33 29.91 72.42
C PRO A 11 -53.22 28.80 72.35
N GLU A 12 -52.72 28.57 71.12
CA GLU A 12 -51.43 27.94 70.72
C GLU A 12 -51.17 26.44 70.97
N GLU A 13 -51.32 25.59 69.94
CA GLU A 13 -50.37 24.49 69.70
C GLU A 13 -50.37 23.98 68.24
N ASN A 14 -49.16 23.94 67.66
CA ASN A 14 -48.65 23.19 66.51
C ASN A 14 -49.60 22.39 65.59
N SER A 15 -49.61 22.72 64.29
CA SER A 15 -49.25 21.80 63.18
C SER A 15 -49.52 22.44 61.82
N ALA A 16 -48.48 23.00 61.18
CA ALA A 16 -48.47 23.24 59.75
C ALA A 16 -47.51 22.24 59.10
N SER A 17 -48.08 21.19 58.49
CA SER A 17 -47.40 20.33 57.53
C SER A 17 -47.18 21.13 56.25
N ASP A 18 -46.05 21.83 56.20
CA ASP A 18 -45.67 22.61 55.02
C ASP A 18 -44.97 21.70 54.00
N SER A 19 -45.63 21.60 52.86
CA SER A 19 -45.23 20.87 51.67
C SER A 19 -43.83 21.24 51.20
N GLN A 20 -43.03 20.21 50.95
CA GLN A 20 -41.74 20.28 50.25
C GLN A 20 -41.88 21.08 48.95
N SER A 21 -41.28 22.27 48.90
CA SER A 21 -40.96 22.96 47.65
C SER A 21 -39.44 23.04 47.50
N SER A 22 -39.00 22.41 46.42
CA SER A 22 -37.63 22.25 45.96
C SER A 22 -36.96 23.60 45.73
N THR A 23 -36.02 23.98 46.61
CA THR A 23 -35.04 25.03 46.32
C THR A 23 -33.95 24.46 45.41
N GLN A 24 -34.29 24.22 44.14
CA GLN A 24 -33.31 23.86 43.13
C GLN A 24 -32.63 25.14 42.65
N LYS A 25 -31.43 25.39 43.16
CA LYS A 25 -30.52 26.46 42.76
C LYS A 25 -30.17 26.28 41.28
N TRP A 26 -30.71 27.13 40.41
CA TRP A 26 -30.33 27.18 38.99
C TRP A 26 -28.85 27.60 38.94
N SER A 27 -27.99 26.64 38.66
CA SER A 27 -26.59 26.87 38.34
C SER A 27 -26.50 26.92 36.83
N ASP A 28 -26.46 28.14 36.29
CA ASP A 28 -26.10 28.42 34.91
C ASP A 28 -24.65 27.98 34.69
N HIS A 29 -24.46 26.68 34.47
CA HIS A 29 -23.29 26.19 33.78
C HIS A 29 -23.61 26.39 32.29
N PRO A 30 -22.96 27.34 31.58
CA PRO A 30 -23.03 27.31 30.13
C PRO A 30 -22.52 25.94 29.73
N ALA A 31 -23.40 25.14 29.13
CA ALA A 31 -23.04 23.86 28.54
C ALA A 31 -21.99 24.18 27.48
N GLU A 32 -20.72 24.06 27.87
CA GLU A 32 -19.59 24.12 26.98
C GLU A 32 -19.75 22.91 26.05
N LEU A 33 -20.46 23.14 24.94
CA LEU A 33 -20.59 22.21 23.85
C LEU A 33 -19.17 22.01 23.33
N LYS A 34 -18.47 21.04 23.92
CA LYS A 34 -17.24 20.45 23.38
C LYS A 34 -17.59 20.06 21.96
N GLN A 35 -17.24 20.92 21.00
CA GLN A 35 -17.33 20.60 19.60
C GLN A 35 -16.63 19.26 19.45
N PRO A 36 -17.29 18.22 18.92
CA PRO A 36 -16.62 16.96 18.68
C PRO A 36 -15.48 17.31 17.74
N GLN A 37 -14.25 17.25 18.25
CA GLN A 37 -13.06 17.45 17.44
C GLN A 37 -13.07 16.35 16.39
N LEU A 38 -13.70 16.63 15.25
CA LEU A 38 -13.66 15.82 14.06
C LEU A 38 -12.18 15.67 13.77
N LYS A 39 -11.63 14.48 14.02
CA LYS A 39 -10.29 14.13 13.58
C LYS A 39 -10.28 14.24 12.06
N VAL A 40 -9.97 15.43 11.54
CA VAL A 40 -9.89 15.76 10.11
C VAL A 40 -8.94 14.78 9.39
N ASP A 41 -8.02 14.20 10.16
CA ASP A 41 -7.11 13.12 9.75
C ASP A 41 -7.82 11.88 9.22
N ALA A 42 -9.01 11.52 9.74
CA ALA A 42 -9.70 10.29 9.34
C ALA A 42 -10.29 10.38 7.91
N PRO A 43 -11.08 11.42 7.57
CA PRO A 43 -11.50 11.65 6.18
C PRO A 43 -10.32 11.83 5.23
N LEU A 44 -9.29 12.60 5.61
CA LEU A 44 -8.13 12.85 4.76
C LEU A 44 -7.37 11.55 4.44
N ARG A 45 -7.14 10.71 5.46
CA ARG A 45 -6.55 9.38 5.28
C ARG A 45 -7.35 8.53 4.31
N MET A 46 -8.67 8.54 4.43
CA MET A 46 -9.53 7.74 3.56
C MET A 46 -9.45 8.23 2.11
N VAL A 47 -9.48 9.54 1.88
CA VAL A 47 -9.43 10.11 0.52
C VAL A 47 -8.08 9.87 -0.13
N GLU A 48 -6.97 10.10 0.58
CA GLU A 48 -5.65 9.91 0.00
C GLU A 48 -5.33 8.43 -0.28
N THR A 49 -5.75 7.53 0.61
CA THR A 49 -5.59 6.09 0.37
C THR A 49 -6.41 5.62 -0.82
N ALA A 50 -7.66 6.08 -0.94
CA ALA A 50 -8.51 5.77 -2.10
C ALA A 50 -7.94 6.36 -3.40
N PHE A 51 -7.45 7.60 -3.38
CA PHE A 51 -6.86 8.27 -4.54
C PHE A 51 -5.61 7.52 -5.03
N LEU A 52 -4.71 7.15 -4.12
CA LEU A 52 -3.48 6.43 -4.47
C LEU A 52 -3.76 4.97 -4.87
N ALA A 53 -4.74 4.30 -4.26
CA ALA A 53 -5.18 2.97 -4.68
C ALA A 53 -5.79 3.00 -6.09
N SER A 54 -6.61 4.02 -6.38
CA SER A 54 -7.16 4.24 -7.73
C SER A 54 -6.06 4.58 -8.74
N THR A 55 -5.07 5.39 -8.35
CA THR A 55 -3.91 5.71 -9.20
C THR A 55 -3.10 4.46 -9.52
N ALA A 56 -2.76 3.64 -8.53
CA ALA A 56 -2.06 2.36 -8.77
C ALA A 56 -2.83 1.47 -9.75
N SER A 57 -4.16 1.40 -9.56
CA SER A 57 -5.06 0.62 -10.41
C SER A 57 -5.09 1.14 -11.84
N LEU A 58 -5.20 2.45 -12.01
CA LEU A 58 -5.30 3.11 -13.30
C LEU A 58 -3.99 2.97 -14.09
N ILE A 59 -2.83 3.13 -13.44
CA ILE A 59 -1.53 2.96 -14.10
C ILE A 59 -1.39 1.53 -14.64
N TRP A 60 -1.75 0.51 -13.85
CA TRP A 60 -1.77 -0.87 -14.34
C TRP A 60 -2.76 -1.07 -15.49
N PHE A 61 -3.98 -0.55 -15.32
CA PHE A 61 -5.03 -0.66 -16.31
C PHE A 61 -4.57 -0.11 -17.66
N ILE A 62 -4.01 1.11 -17.67
CA ILE A 62 -3.48 1.75 -18.86
C ILE A 62 -2.34 0.92 -19.45
N ASN A 63 -1.36 0.48 -18.66
CA ASN A 63 -0.23 -0.30 -19.19
C ASN A 63 -0.66 -1.62 -19.83
N PHE A 64 -1.72 -2.25 -19.33
CA PHE A 64 -2.22 -3.51 -19.89
C PHE A 64 -2.82 -3.33 -21.28
N TYR A 65 -3.63 -2.28 -21.49
CA TYR A 65 -4.27 -2.02 -22.78
C TYR A 65 -3.36 -1.25 -23.75
N PHE A 66 -2.54 -0.34 -23.22
CA PHE A 66 -1.58 0.45 -23.95
C PHE A 66 -0.19 0.22 -23.34
N PRO A 67 0.59 -0.75 -23.86
CA PRO A 67 1.92 -1.01 -23.34
C PRO A 67 2.87 0.13 -23.74
N LEU A 68 2.89 1.20 -22.93
CA LEU A 68 3.74 2.39 -23.08
C LEU A 68 5.22 2.13 -22.75
N GLY A 69 5.68 0.89 -22.95
CA GLY A 69 7.04 0.46 -22.64
C GLY A 69 7.34 0.33 -21.13
N PRO A 70 8.64 0.32 -20.76
CA PRO A 70 9.08 0.08 -19.39
C PRO A 70 8.75 1.22 -18.42
N VAL A 71 8.51 2.43 -18.92
CA VAL A 71 8.42 3.65 -18.11
C VAL A 71 7.25 3.57 -17.12
N LEU A 72 6.06 3.16 -17.57
CA LEU A 72 4.88 3.07 -16.71
C LEU A 72 5.04 2.01 -15.59
N ARG A 73 5.79 0.94 -15.88
CA ARG A 73 5.99 -0.18 -14.94
C ARG A 73 6.78 0.22 -13.70
N ILE A 74 7.61 1.26 -13.81
CA ILE A 74 8.42 1.79 -12.71
C ILE A 74 7.49 2.40 -11.64
N PHE A 75 6.36 2.94 -12.04
CA PHE A 75 5.43 3.61 -11.13
C PHE A 75 4.44 2.68 -10.44
N PHE A 76 4.32 1.40 -10.83
CA PHE A 76 3.33 0.49 -10.23
C PHE A 76 3.41 0.37 -8.70
N PRO A 77 4.58 0.11 -8.09
CA PRO A 77 4.66 0.00 -6.63
C PRO A 77 4.62 1.36 -5.91
N VAL A 78 4.81 2.47 -6.64
CA VAL A 78 5.08 3.80 -6.04
C VAL A 78 3.87 4.38 -5.30
N PRO A 79 2.63 4.42 -5.85
CA PRO A 79 1.48 4.93 -5.12
C PRO A 79 1.19 4.15 -3.83
N ILE A 80 1.34 2.83 -3.85
CA ILE A 80 1.12 1.97 -2.68
C ILE A 80 2.21 2.21 -1.62
N ALA A 81 3.46 2.34 -2.05
CA ALA A 81 4.56 2.69 -1.15
C ALA A 81 4.36 4.08 -0.52
N LEU A 82 3.87 5.05 -1.28
CA LEU A 82 3.58 6.40 -0.79
C LEU A 82 2.47 6.38 0.27
N VAL A 83 1.42 5.57 0.10
CA VAL A 83 0.41 5.34 1.14
C VAL A 83 1.06 4.83 2.44
N TYR A 84 2.02 3.92 2.33
CA TYR A 84 2.73 3.40 3.50
C TYR A 84 3.49 4.50 4.23
N LEU A 85 4.22 5.36 3.50
CA LEU A 85 4.98 6.45 4.09
C LEU A 85 4.07 7.47 4.80
N ARG A 86 2.92 7.80 4.20
CA ARG A 86 2.02 8.83 4.73
C ARG A 86 1.12 8.34 5.86
N TRP A 87 0.59 7.13 5.76
CA TRP A 87 -0.48 6.63 6.65
C TRP A 87 -0.16 5.30 7.32
N GLY A 88 1.02 4.75 7.09
CA GLY A 88 1.55 3.55 7.73
C GLY A 88 1.06 2.22 7.15
N LYS A 89 1.45 1.14 7.82
CA LYS A 89 1.22 -0.26 7.39
C LYS A 89 -0.23 -0.59 7.06
N ARG A 90 -1.17 -0.22 7.94
CA ARG A 90 -2.60 -0.58 7.78
C ARG A 90 -3.18 0.02 6.50
N ALA A 91 -2.87 1.29 6.24
CA ALA A 91 -3.35 2.01 5.06
C ALA A 91 -2.79 1.42 3.77
N ALA A 92 -1.51 1.03 3.76
CA ALA A 92 -0.88 0.43 2.58
C ALA A 92 -1.51 -0.92 2.19
N TRP A 93 -1.82 -1.76 3.18
CA TRP A 93 -2.51 -3.02 2.92
C TRP A 93 -3.93 -2.81 2.40
N ILE A 94 -4.66 -1.85 2.97
CA ILE A 94 -5.99 -1.49 2.48
C ILE A 94 -5.89 -1.00 1.04
N ALA A 95 -4.96 -0.09 0.72
CA ALA A 95 -4.76 0.41 -0.64
C ALA A 95 -4.37 -0.71 -1.63
N ALA A 96 -3.50 -1.64 -1.22
CA ALA A 96 -3.14 -2.80 -2.03
C ALA A 96 -4.35 -3.69 -2.33
N VAL A 97 -5.15 -4.03 -1.32
CA VAL A 97 -6.37 -4.84 -1.49
C VAL A 97 -7.42 -4.11 -2.32
N THR A 98 -7.66 -2.83 -2.05
CA THR A 98 -8.61 -2.00 -2.81
C THR A 98 -8.19 -1.89 -4.28
N SER A 99 -6.91 -1.69 -4.57
CA SER A 99 -6.42 -1.66 -5.95
C SER A 99 -6.60 -2.98 -6.68
N GLY A 100 -6.32 -4.11 -6.01
CA GLY A 100 -6.59 -5.44 -6.54
C GLY A 100 -8.07 -5.70 -6.81
N LEU A 101 -8.95 -5.23 -5.92
CA LEU A 101 -10.40 -5.37 -6.07
C LEU A 101 -10.93 -4.52 -7.22
N LEU A 102 -10.46 -3.27 -7.35
CA LEU A 102 -10.78 -2.40 -8.48
C LEU A 102 -10.38 -3.05 -9.80
N LEU A 103 -9.15 -3.56 -9.91
CA LEU A 103 -8.70 -4.31 -11.09
C LEU A 103 -9.53 -5.56 -11.35
N SER A 104 -9.93 -6.27 -10.30
CA SER A 104 -10.75 -7.47 -10.43
C SER A 104 -12.09 -7.15 -11.11
N VAL A 105 -12.69 -6.01 -10.76
CA VAL A 105 -13.95 -5.55 -11.37
C VAL A 105 -13.72 -5.08 -12.81
N LEU A 106 -12.61 -4.40 -13.09
CA LEU A 106 -12.34 -3.81 -14.42
C LEU A 106 -11.86 -4.83 -15.46
N MET A 107 -11.00 -5.78 -15.06
CA MET A 107 -10.27 -6.67 -15.99
C MET A 107 -10.52 -8.16 -15.74
N GLY A 108 -11.18 -8.49 -14.65
CA GLY A 108 -11.39 -9.86 -14.18
C GLY A 108 -10.40 -10.27 -13.08
N PRO A 109 -10.82 -11.22 -12.21
CA PRO A 109 -10.10 -11.60 -10.99
C PRO A 109 -8.75 -12.27 -11.25
N VAL A 110 -8.59 -12.98 -12.37
CA VAL A 110 -7.33 -13.65 -12.70
C VAL A 110 -6.26 -12.61 -13.08
N ARG A 111 -6.64 -11.60 -13.89
CA ARG A 111 -5.71 -10.56 -14.35
C ARG A 111 -5.31 -9.60 -13.23
N SER A 112 -6.21 -9.33 -12.27
CA SER A 112 -5.87 -8.53 -11.10
C SER A 112 -4.83 -9.23 -10.22
N LEU A 113 -4.86 -10.55 -10.11
CA LEU A 113 -3.89 -11.31 -9.32
C LEU A 113 -2.45 -11.19 -9.88
N LEU A 114 -2.32 -11.05 -11.20
CA LEU A 114 -1.04 -10.76 -11.87
C LEU A 114 -0.45 -9.41 -11.46
N PHE A 115 -1.27 -8.46 -11.00
CA PHE A 115 -0.80 -7.19 -10.44
C PHE A 115 -0.51 -7.31 -8.94
N VAL A 116 -1.46 -7.90 -8.19
CA VAL A 116 -1.43 -7.91 -6.73
C VAL A 116 -0.17 -8.57 -6.21
N MET A 117 0.14 -9.79 -6.67
CA MET A 117 1.29 -10.56 -6.18
C MET A 117 2.64 -9.85 -6.41
N PRO A 118 3.04 -9.51 -7.65
CA PRO A 118 4.35 -8.93 -7.89
C PRO A 118 4.46 -7.45 -7.51
N PHE A 119 3.40 -6.65 -7.65
CA PHE A 119 3.50 -5.19 -7.50
C PHE A 119 2.84 -4.63 -6.23
N ALA A 120 1.69 -5.15 -5.82
CA ALA A 120 1.02 -4.62 -4.63
C ALA A 120 1.74 -5.01 -3.33
N PHE A 121 2.13 -6.28 -3.19
CA PHE A 121 3.00 -6.70 -2.07
C PHE A 121 4.35 -5.98 -2.10
N MET A 122 4.92 -5.79 -3.28
CA MET A 122 6.16 -5.05 -3.47
C MET A 122 6.05 -3.59 -3.01
N GLY A 123 4.96 -2.89 -3.35
CA GLY A 123 4.72 -1.52 -2.89
C GLY A 123 4.67 -1.42 -1.36
N VAL A 124 4.04 -2.39 -0.69
CA VAL A 124 4.02 -2.46 0.78
C VAL A 124 5.41 -2.73 1.35
N LEU A 125 6.19 -3.63 0.74
CA LEU A 125 7.57 -3.95 1.15
C LEU A 125 8.51 -2.75 1.01
N LEU A 126 8.47 -2.08 -0.15
CA LEU A 126 9.23 -0.85 -0.41
C LEU A 126 8.83 0.24 0.57
N GLY A 127 7.54 0.45 0.79
CA GLY A 127 7.04 1.38 1.80
C GLY A 127 7.59 1.09 3.20
N ALA A 128 7.64 -0.18 3.61
CA ALA A 128 8.17 -0.58 4.91
C ALA A 128 9.69 -0.37 5.03
N THR A 129 10.45 -0.70 3.98
CA THR A 129 11.92 -0.54 3.97
C THR A 129 12.32 0.94 3.94
N TRP A 130 11.62 1.77 3.17
CA TRP A 130 11.84 3.20 3.10
C TRP A 130 11.45 3.92 4.40
N TYR A 131 10.33 3.54 5.02
CA TYR A 131 9.93 4.07 6.33
C TYR A 131 10.98 3.78 7.42
N ARG A 132 11.60 2.60 7.38
CA ARG A 132 12.66 2.19 8.32
C ARG A 132 14.06 2.72 7.98
N ARG A 133 14.18 3.54 6.94
CA ARG A 133 15.46 4.12 6.47
C ARG A 133 16.54 3.07 6.13
N VAL A 134 16.13 1.90 5.66
CA VAL A 134 17.03 0.80 5.31
C VAL A 134 17.94 1.20 4.13
N PRO A 135 19.22 0.81 4.11
CA PRO A 135 20.11 1.09 2.97
C PRO A 135 19.57 0.46 1.69
N TRP A 136 19.79 1.13 0.55
CA TRP A 136 19.28 0.71 -0.76
C TRP A 136 19.65 -0.72 -1.12
N LEU A 137 20.86 -1.17 -0.76
CA LEU A 137 21.27 -2.53 -1.07
C LEU A 137 20.34 -3.57 -0.43
N VAL A 138 19.93 -3.36 0.82
CA VAL A 138 19.06 -4.30 1.53
C VAL A 138 17.61 -4.19 1.04
N SER A 139 17.12 -3.00 0.71
CA SER A 139 15.77 -2.85 0.15
C SER A 139 15.68 -3.44 -1.25
N ILE A 140 16.71 -3.26 -2.09
CA ILE A 140 16.77 -3.83 -3.43
C ILE A 140 16.87 -5.35 -3.34
N THR A 141 17.74 -5.94 -2.52
CA THR A 141 17.86 -7.41 -2.44
C THR A 141 16.57 -8.07 -1.93
N LEU A 142 15.96 -7.50 -0.89
CA LEU A 142 14.68 -7.99 -0.36
C LEU A 142 13.55 -7.83 -1.38
N GLY A 143 13.52 -6.70 -2.08
CA GLY A 143 12.62 -6.47 -3.19
C GLY A 143 12.85 -7.49 -4.31
N THR A 144 14.09 -7.73 -4.74
CA THR A 144 14.41 -8.61 -5.86
C THR A 144 13.96 -10.03 -5.55
N LEU A 145 14.13 -10.49 -4.30
CA LEU A 145 13.61 -11.78 -3.87
C LEU A 145 12.08 -11.85 -4.02
N LEU A 146 11.37 -10.83 -3.53
CA LEU A 146 9.91 -10.77 -3.62
C LEU A 146 9.41 -10.63 -5.07
N ALA A 147 10.05 -9.81 -5.90
CA ALA A 147 9.74 -9.67 -7.32
C ALA A 147 9.98 -10.98 -8.08
N THR A 148 11.09 -11.67 -7.78
CA THR A 148 11.39 -12.97 -8.40
C THR A 148 10.29 -13.96 -8.07
N LEU A 149 9.90 -14.08 -6.79
CA LEU A 149 8.78 -14.94 -6.37
C LEU A 149 7.46 -14.53 -7.04
N GLY A 150 7.15 -13.24 -7.09
CA GLY A 150 5.95 -12.72 -7.73
C GLY A 150 5.90 -12.99 -9.24
N ASN A 151 7.02 -12.84 -9.95
CA ASN A 151 7.10 -13.11 -11.38
C ASN A 151 7.05 -14.62 -11.69
N PHE A 152 7.64 -15.47 -10.84
CA PHE A 152 7.46 -16.92 -10.94
C PHE A 152 6.01 -17.33 -10.73
N PHE A 153 5.34 -16.73 -9.73
CA PHE A 153 3.90 -16.91 -9.55
C PHE A 153 3.11 -16.45 -10.79
N GLN A 154 3.48 -15.31 -11.38
CA GLN A 154 2.87 -14.80 -12.59
C GLN A 154 3.05 -15.75 -13.78
N LEU A 155 4.27 -16.27 -13.99
CA LEU A 155 4.57 -17.26 -15.02
C LEU A 155 3.76 -18.54 -14.83
N TRP A 156 3.71 -19.04 -13.60
CA TRP A 156 2.95 -20.23 -13.26
C TRP A 156 1.44 -20.02 -13.47
N LEU A 157 0.90 -18.89 -13.02
CA LEU A 157 -0.51 -18.53 -13.19
C LEU A 157 -0.89 -18.32 -14.67
N LEU A 158 0.01 -17.75 -15.46
CA LEU A 158 -0.19 -17.62 -16.91
C LEU A 158 -0.08 -18.98 -17.61
N SER A 159 0.83 -19.85 -17.17
CA SER A 159 0.99 -21.19 -17.73
C SER A 159 -0.28 -22.03 -17.56
N ILE A 160 -0.88 -22.01 -16.36
CA ILE A 160 -2.16 -22.69 -16.13
C ILE A 160 -3.32 -22.08 -16.94
N LEU A 161 -3.32 -20.75 -17.11
CA LEU A 161 -4.39 -20.06 -17.85
C LEU A 161 -4.29 -20.28 -19.36
N SER A 162 -3.08 -20.33 -19.90
CA SER A 162 -2.81 -20.59 -21.32
C SER A 162 -2.90 -22.08 -21.68
N GLY A 163 -2.79 -22.98 -20.70
CA GLY A 163 -2.69 -24.42 -20.95
C GLY A 163 -1.36 -24.84 -21.56
N GLU A 164 -0.37 -23.94 -21.60
CA GLU A 164 0.95 -24.15 -22.17
C GLU A 164 2.04 -23.96 -21.11
N ASP A 165 3.14 -24.67 -21.26
CA ASP A 165 4.29 -24.49 -20.38
C ASP A 165 5.15 -23.28 -20.82
N LEU A 166 4.84 -22.12 -20.22
CA LEU A 166 5.56 -20.86 -20.46
C LEU A 166 7.02 -20.90 -19.99
N TRP A 167 7.36 -21.85 -19.12
CA TRP A 167 8.74 -22.05 -18.70
C TRP A 167 9.61 -22.56 -19.86
N VAL A 168 9.08 -23.46 -20.70
CA VAL A 168 9.81 -23.98 -21.88
C VAL A 168 10.14 -22.86 -22.86
N TYR A 169 9.21 -21.93 -23.10
CA TYR A 169 9.47 -20.76 -23.94
C TYR A 169 10.57 -19.86 -23.36
N THR A 170 10.55 -19.66 -22.05
CA THR A 170 11.59 -18.91 -21.33
C THR A 170 12.96 -19.57 -21.50
N ILE A 171 13.05 -20.89 -21.29
CA ILE A 171 14.28 -21.66 -21.50
C ILE A 171 14.76 -21.54 -22.94
N ASN A 172 13.88 -21.71 -23.94
CA ASN A 172 14.24 -21.57 -25.36
C ASN A 172 14.78 -20.18 -25.69
N GLN A 173 14.25 -19.12 -25.06
CA GLN A 173 14.75 -17.76 -25.25
C GLN A 173 16.13 -17.56 -24.62
N VAL A 174 16.38 -18.15 -23.45
CA VAL A 174 17.68 -18.13 -22.78
C VAL A 174 18.72 -18.97 -23.52
N THR A 175 18.34 -20.13 -24.07
CA THR A 175 19.21 -20.94 -24.93
C THR A 175 19.68 -20.13 -26.12
N ARG A 176 18.76 -19.49 -26.86
CA ARG A 176 19.10 -18.64 -28.01
C ARG A 176 20.01 -17.48 -27.64
N LEU A 177 19.77 -16.84 -26.50
CA LEU A 177 20.65 -15.78 -26.00
C LEU A 177 22.05 -16.32 -25.66
N THR A 178 22.11 -17.49 -25.03
CA THR A 178 23.37 -18.15 -24.67
C THR A 178 24.15 -18.56 -25.91
N ASP A 179 23.51 -19.17 -26.89
CA ASP A 179 24.12 -19.54 -28.18
C ASP A 179 24.67 -18.31 -28.90
N TRP A 180 23.92 -17.20 -28.89
CA TRP A 180 24.38 -15.93 -29.46
C TRP A 180 25.61 -15.39 -28.74
N ILE A 181 25.64 -15.43 -27.40
CA ILE A 181 26.80 -15.03 -26.59
C ILE A 181 28.01 -15.94 -26.90
N PHE A 182 27.82 -17.26 -26.96
CA PHE A 182 28.88 -18.22 -27.23
C PHE A 182 29.47 -18.03 -28.64
N SER A 183 28.62 -17.76 -29.63
CA SER A 183 29.03 -17.41 -30.98
C SER A 183 29.90 -16.14 -31.00
N LEU A 184 29.55 -15.13 -30.20
CA LEU A 184 30.35 -13.90 -30.07
C LEU A 184 31.76 -14.17 -29.52
N PHE A 185 31.89 -15.12 -28.60
CA PHE A 185 33.17 -15.54 -28.01
C PHE A 185 33.88 -16.64 -28.82
N GLY A 186 33.33 -17.09 -29.96
CA GLY A 186 33.92 -18.15 -30.78
C GLY A 186 33.92 -19.54 -30.13
N LEU A 187 33.08 -19.76 -29.12
CA LEU A 187 32.99 -21.04 -28.41
C LEU A 187 32.05 -21.98 -29.17
N LEU A 188 32.59 -23.08 -29.72
CA LEU A 188 31.82 -24.13 -30.41
C LEU A 188 31.20 -25.18 -29.45
N SER A 189 31.24 -24.93 -28.15
CA SER A 189 30.74 -25.86 -27.13
C SER A 189 29.23 -25.75 -26.98
N SER A 190 28.52 -26.89 -27.02
CA SER A 190 27.08 -26.94 -26.76
C SER A 190 26.78 -26.61 -25.29
N PRO A 191 25.91 -25.62 -24.99
CA PRO A 191 25.57 -25.28 -23.62
C PRO A 191 24.80 -26.43 -22.95
N ASN A 192 25.23 -26.82 -21.75
CA ASN A 192 24.57 -27.85 -20.95
C ASN A 192 23.19 -27.37 -20.48
N ALA A 193 22.21 -28.28 -20.41
CA ALA A 193 20.84 -27.98 -19.94
C ALA A 193 20.82 -27.35 -18.53
N LEU A 194 21.66 -27.82 -17.61
CA LEU A 194 21.76 -27.23 -16.26
C LEU A 194 22.31 -25.80 -16.30
N PHE A 195 23.26 -25.51 -17.20
CA PHE A 195 23.82 -24.17 -17.36
C PHE A 195 22.76 -23.20 -17.88
N ILE A 196 21.93 -23.63 -18.83
CA ILE A 196 20.81 -22.83 -19.36
C ILE A 196 19.77 -22.57 -18.28
N GLN A 197 19.40 -23.58 -17.49
CA GLN A 197 18.43 -23.41 -16.40
C GLN A 197 18.92 -22.41 -15.33
N VAL A 198 20.17 -22.56 -14.89
CA VAL A 198 20.78 -21.60 -13.94
C VAL A 198 20.87 -20.21 -14.57
N GLY A 199 21.26 -20.13 -15.84
CA GLY A 199 21.29 -18.88 -16.60
C GLY A 199 19.93 -18.20 -16.69
N ALA A 200 18.85 -18.97 -16.88
CA ALA A 200 17.49 -18.44 -16.94
C ALA A 200 17.06 -17.82 -15.62
N VAL A 201 17.29 -18.52 -14.50
CA VAL A 201 17.00 -18.00 -13.16
C VAL A 201 17.86 -16.77 -12.86
N ALA A 202 19.15 -16.81 -13.19
CA ALA A 202 20.06 -15.68 -13.00
C ALA A 202 19.60 -14.46 -13.81
N LEU A 203 19.16 -14.65 -15.06
CA LEU A 203 18.64 -13.57 -15.89
C LEU A 203 17.35 -12.96 -15.31
N PHE A 204 16.47 -13.77 -14.74
CA PHE A 204 15.31 -13.30 -13.99
C PHE A 204 15.70 -12.43 -12.79
N ILE A 205 16.69 -12.86 -12.02
CA ILE A 205 17.18 -12.11 -10.85
C ILE A 205 17.79 -10.79 -11.30
N VAL A 206 18.64 -10.80 -12.33
CA VAL A 206 19.27 -9.60 -12.89
C VAL A 206 18.22 -8.63 -13.42
N HIS A 207 17.22 -9.12 -14.16
CA HIS A 207 16.12 -8.31 -14.66
C HIS A 207 15.37 -7.60 -13.53
N ASN A 208 15.02 -8.34 -12.47
CA ASN A 208 14.30 -7.79 -11.32
C ASN A 208 15.18 -6.83 -10.49
N PHE A 209 16.49 -7.10 -10.41
CA PHE A 209 17.45 -6.21 -9.77
C PHE A 209 17.51 -4.86 -10.49
N ILE A 210 17.67 -4.88 -11.82
CA ILE A 210 17.68 -3.67 -12.66
C ILE A 210 16.35 -2.92 -12.51
N TYR A 211 15.22 -3.63 -12.60
CA TYR A 211 13.89 -3.04 -12.41
C TYR A 211 13.79 -2.30 -11.07
N LEU A 212 14.16 -2.94 -9.96
CA LEU A 212 14.07 -2.32 -8.63
C LEU A 212 15.04 -1.17 -8.42
N PHE A 213 16.22 -1.24 -9.02
CA PHE A 213 17.16 -0.13 -9.02
C PHE A 213 16.52 1.10 -9.70
N VAL A 214 15.90 0.92 -10.86
CA VAL A 214 15.19 1.99 -11.57
C VAL A 214 13.98 2.51 -10.78
N VAL A 215 13.23 1.62 -10.10
CA VAL A 215 12.13 2.02 -9.21
C VAL A 215 12.63 2.88 -8.05
N HIS A 216 13.74 2.51 -7.41
CA HIS A 216 14.31 3.33 -6.33
C HIS A 216 14.77 4.70 -6.83
N LEU A 217 15.39 4.76 -8.02
CA LEU A 217 15.80 6.01 -8.64
C LEU A 217 14.60 6.93 -8.93
N ALA A 218 13.56 6.40 -9.56
CA ALA A 218 12.34 7.15 -9.86
C ALA A 218 11.60 7.57 -8.58
N ALA A 219 11.52 6.68 -7.59
CA ALA A 219 10.89 6.97 -6.31
C ALA A 219 11.64 8.07 -5.55
N TRP A 220 12.98 8.05 -5.56
CA TRP A 220 13.78 9.10 -4.97
C TRP A 220 13.49 10.46 -5.62
N LEU A 221 13.53 10.56 -6.96
CA LEU A 221 13.22 11.79 -7.69
C LEU A 221 11.79 12.30 -7.44
N LEU A 222 10.81 11.38 -7.43
CA LEU A 222 9.40 11.73 -7.29
C LEU A 222 9.04 12.13 -5.85
N LEU A 223 9.49 11.35 -4.87
CA LEU A 223 9.09 11.54 -3.47
C LEU A 223 9.84 12.68 -2.79
N ASP A 224 11.04 13.02 -3.26
CA ASP A 224 11.73 14.24 -2.83
C ASP A 224 10.90 15.49 -3.20
N ARG A 225 10.32 15.52 -4.41
CA ARG A 225 9.38 16.58 -4.82
C ARG A 225 8.07 16.59 -4.04
N LEU A 226 7.65 15.45 -3.51
CA LEU A 226 6.41 15.31 -2.72
C LEU A 226 6.63 15.52 -1.21
N GLY A 227 7.84 15.90 -0.78
CA GLY A 227 8.16 16.16 0.62
C GLY A 227 8.22 14.92 1.52
N ASN A 228 8.33 13.71 0.95
CA ASN A 228 8.50 12.46 1.68
C ASN A 228 9.88 11.85 1.37
N PRO A 229 10.97 12.41 1.92
CA PRO A 229 12.32 12.00 1.53
C PRO A 229 12.57 10.54 1.89
N ILE A 230 12.97 9.73 0.92
CA ILE A 230 13.42 8.33 1.05
C ILE A 230 14.91 8.29 1.46
N PRO A 231 15.45 7.17 1.99
CA PRO A 231 16.89 6.93 2.07
C PRO A 231 17.69 7.44 0.87
N ARG A 232 18.81 8.11 1.15
CA ARG A 232 19.67 8.66 0.09
C ARG A 232 20.28 7.54 -0.76
N PRO A 233 20.45 7.76 -2.08
CA PRO A 233 21.05 6.78 -2.96
C PRO A 233 22.54 6.56 -2.64
N PRO A 234 23.17 5.48 -3.15
CA PRO A 234 24.61 5.25 -3.02
C PRO A 234 25.42 6.43 -3.57
N HIS A 235 26.61 6.66 -3.01
CA HIS A 235 27.43 7.83 -3.36
C HIS A 235 27.71 7.97 -4.85
N TRP A 236 27.96 6.85 -5.55
CA TRP A 236 28.18 6.82 -7.00
C TRP A 236 26.99 7.32 -7.83
N VAL A 237 25.77 7.15 -7.33
CA VAL A 237 24.55 7.63 -8.01
C VAL A 237 24.35 9.13 -7.78
N GLN A 238 24.73 9.65 -6.60
CA GLN A 238 24.69 11.09 -6.32
C GLN A 238 25.67 11.85 -7.22
N VAL A 239 26.91 11.35 -7.32
CA VAL A 239 27.95 11.95 -8.18
C VAL A 239 27.53 12.00 -9.65
N LEU A 240 26.75 11.02 -10.12
CA LEU A 240 26.24 11.00 -11.51
C LEU A 240 25.10 12.00 -11.74
N MET A 241 24.35 12.41 -10.70
CA MET A 241 23.24 13.35 -10.82
C MET A 241 23.60 14.80 -10.42
N ASP A 242 24.68 14.99 -9.66
CA ASP A 242 25.22 16.30 -9.29
C ASP A 242 26.19 16.88 -10.35
N TYR A 243 26.19 16.33 -11.56
CA TYR A 243 26.99 16.75 -12.73
C TYR A 243 26.11 16.91 -13.97
#